data_AF-A0A7L1Z469-F1
#
_entry.id   AF-A0A7L1Z469-F1
#
_cell.length_a   1.000
_cell.length_b   1.000
_cell.length_c   1.000
_cell.angle_alpha   90.00
_cell.angle_beta   90.00
_cell.angle_gamma   90.00
#
_symmetry.space_group_name_H-M   'P 1'
#
loop_
_entity.id
_entity.type
_entity.pdbx_description
1 polymer ?
#
loop_
_entity_poly.entity_id
_entity_poly.type
_entity_poly.pdbx_seq_one_letter_code
_entity_poly.pdbx_strand_id
1 'polypeptide(L)'
;LQSLLGTINWVRRMLGLTNEVLQPLFQLLRGDANLASLRYLTPEAKQSLEDISKAISNCQTMRRVPDLPAVLVVFRGQSQPYGVLGQLNDQNKQFLL
;
A
#
# COMPACT_ATOMS: atom_id res chain seq x y z
N LEU A 1 0.07 -17.37 -9.75
CA LEU A 1 -0.07 -15.98 -10.29
C LEU A 1 -1.42 -15.35 -9.98
N GLN A 2 -2.56 -15.97 -10.32
CA GLN A 2 -3.88 -15.39 -10.06
C GLN A 2 -4.14 -15.06 -8.58
N SER A 3 -3.85 -16.00 -7.66
CA SER A 3 -3.98 -15.76 -6.21
C SER A 3 -3.12 -14.58 -5.73
N LEU A 4 -1.85 -14.51 -6.15
CA LEU A 4 -0.96 -13.39 -5.84
C LEU A 4 -1.54 -12.04 -6.31
N LEU A 5 -2.06 -11.97 -7.53
CA LEU A 5 -2.68 -10.75 -8.05
C LEU A 5 -3.99 -10.41 -7.34
N GLY A 6 -4.73 -11.40 -6.86
CA GLY A 6 -5.86 -11.20 -5.95
C GLY A 6 -5.42 -10.51 -4.66
N THR A 7 -4.37 -11.01 -4.01
CA THR A 7 -3.80 -10.40 -2.79
C THR A 7 -3.28 -8.99 -3.03
N ILE A 8 -2.56 -8.76 -4.13
CA ILE A 8 -2.05 -7.42 -4.49
C ILE A 8 -3.22 -6.45 -4.75
N ASN A 9 -4.27 -6.90 -5.45
CA ASN A 9 -5.46 -6.08 -5.68
C ASN A 9 -6.18 -5.72 -4.37
N TRP A 10 -6.17 -6.61 -3.37
CA TRP A 10 -6.75 -6.34 -2.06
C TRP A 10 -6.02 -5.22 -1.32
N VAL A 11 -4.67 -5.20 -1.32
CA VAL A 11 -3.87 -4.14 -0.67
C VAL A 11 -3.69 -2.88 -1.51
N ARG A 12 -4.06 -2.91 -2.80
CA ARG A 12 -3.81 -1.85 -3.77
C ARG A 12 -4.15 -0.44 -3.28
N ARG A 13 -5.32 -0.27 -2.67
CA ARG A 13 -5.81 1.04 -2.19
C ARG A 13 -4.98 1.60 -1.03
N MET A 14 -4.51 0.73 -0.14
CA MET A 14 -3.68 1.14 1.01
C MET A 14 -2.29 1.59 0.56
N LEU A 15 -1.78 0.99 -0.52
CA LEU A 15 -0.41 1.19 -1.00
C LEU A 15 -0.29 2.29 -2.06
N GLY A 16 -1.40 2.89 -2.51
CA GLY A 16 -1.38 3.89 -3.58
C GLY A 16 -0.89 3.36 -4.94
N LEU A 17 -1.01 2.05 -5.19
CA LEU A 17 -0.47 1.43 -6.39
C LEU A 17 -1.27 1.82 -7.65
N THR A 18 -0.57 2.39 -8.64
CA THR A 18 -1.15 2.80 -9.93
C THR A 18 -1.42 1.59 -10.84
N ASN A 19 -2.26 1.78 -11.86
CA ASN A 19 -2.49 0.74 -12.87
C ASN A 19 -1.19 0.39 -13.63
N GLU A 20 -0.32 1.37 -13.84
CA GLU A 20 0.94 1.21 -14.58
C GLU A 20 1.87 0.22 -13.88
N VAL A 21 2.04 0.34 -12.56
CA VAL A 21 2.86 -0.60 -11.77
C VAL A 21 2.32 -2.02 -11.87
N LEU A 22 0.99 -2.21 -11.90
CA LEU A 22 0.38 -3.54 -11.92
C LEU A 22 0.24 -4.14 -13.32
N GLN A 23 0.32 -3.32 -14.37
CA GLN A 23 0.01 -3.73 -15.74
C GLN A 23 0.86 -4.91 -16.25
N PRO A 24 2.19 -4.95 -16.01
CA PRO A 24 3.01 -6.10 -16.40
C PRO A 24 2.57 -7.41 -15.77
N LEU A 25 2.08 -7.36 -14.53
CA LEU A 25 1.58 -8.56 -13.82
C LEU A 25 0.26 -9.06 -14.42
N PHE A 26 -0.65 -8.15 -14.81
CA PHE A 26 -1.88 -8.54 -15.49
C PHE A 26 -1.63 -9.11 -16.88
N GLN A 27 -0.58 -8.66 -17.58
CA GLN A 27 -0.20 -9.25 -18.86
C GLN A 27 0.19 -10.72 -18.71
N LEU A 28 0.85 -11.11 -17.60
CA LEU A 28 1.15 -12.52 -17.31
C LEU A 28 -0.10 -13.39 -17.20
N LEU A 29 -1.25 -12.80 -16.84
CA LEU A 29 -2.52 -13.55 -16.77
C LEU A 29 -3.18 -13.77 -18.14
N ARG A 30 -2.80 -13.00 -19.17
CA ARG A 30 -3.33 -13.17 -20.53
C ARG A 30 -2.83 -14.49 -21.13
N GLY A 31 -3.63 -15.09 -22.01
CA GLY A 31 -3.34 -16.37 -22.66
C GLY A 31 -4.17 -17.52 -22.11
N ASP A 32 -3.55 -18.68 -21.91
CA ASP A 32 -4.20 -19.91 -21.48
C ASP A 32 -4.89 -19.76 -20.11
N ALA A 33 -6.15 -20.16 -20.01
CA ALA A 33 -6.93 -20.10 -18.77
C ALA A 33 -6.54 -21.21 -17.77
N ASN A 34 -5.79 -22.22 -18.22
CA ASN A 34 -5.33 -23.31 -17.37
C ASN A 34 -4.38 -22.81 -16.27
N LEU A 35 -4.67 -23.20 -15.02
CA LEU A 35 -3.87 -22.86 -13.85
C LEU A 35 -2.48 -23.54 -13.86
N ALA A 36 -2.37 -24.70 -14.51
CA ALA A 36 -1.13 -25.46 -14.61
C ALA A 36 -0.23 -24.99 -15.76
N SER A 37 -0.69 -24.03 -16.57
CA SER A 37 0.07 -23.49 -17.69
C SER A 37 1.33 -22.77 -17.18
N LEU A 38 2.48 -23.06 -17.78
CA LEU A 38 3.75 -22.42 -17.44
C LEU A 38 3.71 -20.94 -17.83
N ARG A 39 4.08 -20.07 -16.89
CA ARG A 39 4.19 -18.62 -17.10
C ARG A 39 5.52 -18.16 -16.55
N TYR A 40 6.21 -17.32 -17.30
CA TYR A 40 7.52 -16.80 -16.94
C TYR A 40 7.40 -15.33 -16.51
N LEU A 41 8.11 -14.96 -15.45
CA LEU A 41 8.22 -13.58 -14.99
C LEU A 41 9.12 -12.80 -15.94
N THR A 42 8.54 -11.87 -16.70
CA THR A 42 9.30 -10.93 -17.51
C THR A 42 10.08 -9.95 -16.62
N PRO A 43 11.12 -9.28 -17.14
CA PRO A 43 11.86 -8.27 -16.39
C PRO A 43 10.95 -7.16 -15.83
N GLU A 44 9.96 -6.72 -16.61
CA GLU A 44 9.01 -5.68 -16.21
C GLU A 44 8.14 -6.16 -15.05
N ALA A 45 7.64 -7.38 -15.12
CA ALA A 45 6.87 -7.98 -14.04
C ALA A 45 7.68 -8.17 -12.76
N LYS A 46 8.99 -8.45 -12.86
CA LYS A 46 9.88 -8.48 -11.70
C LYS A 46 10.02 -7.09 -11.08
N GLN A 47 10.26 -6.06 -11.90
CA GLN A 47 10.35 -4.68 -11.42
C GLN A 47 9.06 -4.24 -10.72
N SER A 48 7.90 -4.55 -11.30
CA SER A 48 6.59 -4.31 -10.68
C SER A 48 6.48 -4.95 -9.29
N LEU A 49 6.95 -6.19 -9.12
CA LEU A 49 6.92 -6.86 -7.80
C LEU A 49 7.86 -6.18 -6.79
N GLU A 50 9.01 -5.70 -7.22
CA GLU A 50 9.93 -4.95 -6.36
C GLU A 50 9.32 -3.63 -5.90
N ASP A 51 8.66 -2.89 -6.80
CA ASP A 51 8.02 -1.61 -6.47
C ASP A 51 6.85 -1.80 -5.51
N ILE A 52 6.07 -2.88 -5.69
CA ILE A 52 5.02 -3.28 -4.75
C ILE A 52 5.63 -3.64 -3.38
N SER A 53 6.72 -4.40 -3.37
CA SER A 53 7.42 -4.77 -2.12
C SER A 53 7.90 -3.53 -1.37
N LYS A 54 8.53 -2.57 -2.07
CA LYS A 54 8.92 -1.27 -1.50
C LYS A 54 7.72 -0.50 -0.97
N ALA A 55 6.62 -0.46 -1.73
CA ALA A 55 5.39 0.21 -1.29
C ALA A 55 4.83 -0.43 -0.01
N ILE A 56 4.85 -1.76 0.10
CA ILE A 56 4.45 -2.48 1.32
C ILE A 56 5.38 -2.13 2.48
N SER A 57 6.70 -2.17 2.28
CA SER A 57 7.67 -1.85 3.34
C SER A 57 7.58 -0.39 3.81
N ASN A 58 7.26 0.53 2.91
CA ASN A 58 7.09 1.95 3.22
C ASN A 58 5.69 2.28 3.76
N CYS A 59 4.71 1.40 3.57
CA CYS A 59 3.36 1.62 4.05
C CYS A 59 3.37 1.56 5.58
N GLN A 60 3.09 2.69 6.22
CA GLN A 60 2.80 2.73 7.64
C GLN A 60 1.37 2.23 7.82
N THR A 61 1.23 0.97 8.25
CA THR A 61 -0.04 0.44 8.74
C THR A 61 0.03 0.43 10.26
N MET A 62 0.05 1.60 10.90
CA MET A 62 -0.10 1.58 12.36
C MET A 62 -1.58 1.30 12.65
N ARG A 63 -1.80 0.34 13.53
CA ARG A 63 -3.15 0.05 14.00
C ARG A 63 -3.45 1.03 15.13
N ARG A 64 -4.68 1.54 15.17
CA ARG A 64 -5.17 2.27 16.35
C ARG A 64 -4.94 1.43 17.61
N VAL A 65 -4.24 1.99 18.58
CA VAL A 65 -4.07 1.46 19.94
C VAL A 65 -5.32 1.80 20.75
N PRO A 66 -6.13 0.84 21.19
CA PRO A 66 -7.41 1.12 21.85
C PRO A 66 -7.30 2.04 23.08
N ASP A 67 -6.22 1.87 23.85
CA ASP A 67 -5.99 2.54 25.12
C ASP A 67 -5.40 3.95 24.99
N LEU A 68 -5.02 4.38 23.78
CA LEU A 68 -4.51 5.73 23.54
C LEU A 68 -5.60 6.64 22.95
N PRO A 69 -5.71 7.90 23.42
CA PRO A 69 -6.66 8.85 22.87
C PRO A 69 -6.32 9.20 21.41
N ALA A 70 -7.35 9.42 20.61
CA ALA A 70 -7.18 9.98 19.27
C ALA A 70 -7.01 11.51 19.38
N VAL A 71 -6.08 12.07 18.63
CA VAL A 71 -5.74 13.48 18.66
C VAL A 71 -5.77 14.03 17.24
N LEU A 72 -6.43 15.18 17.07
CA LEU A 72 -6.37 15.99 15.86
C LEU A 72 -5.51 17.22 16.16
N VAL A 73 -4.37 17.33 15.50
CA VAL A 73 -3.52 18.53 15.56
C VAL A 73 -3.85 19.40 14.36
N VAL A 74 -4.29 20.63 14.61
CA VAL A 74 -4.65 21.60 13.57
C VAL A 74 -3.56 22.65 13.45
N PHE A 75 -2.97 22.74 12.27
CA PHE A 75 -1.98 23.73 11.89
C PHE A 75 -2.65 24.87 11.14
N ARG A 76 -2.26 26.11 11.45
CA ARG A 76 -2.68 27.27 10.69
C ARG A 76 -1.85 27.35 9.39
N GLY A 77 -2.47 26.98 8.28
CA GLY A 77 -1.89 27.22 6.95
C GLY A 77 -2.15 28.65 6.46
N GLN A 78 -1.41 29.04 5.41
CA GLN A 78 -1.49 30.38 4.81
C GLN A 78 -2.85 30.66 4.14
N SER A 79 -3.47 29.64 3.53
CA SER A 79 -4.75 29.78 2.82
C SER A 79 -5.89 28.99 3.47
N GLN A 80 -5.57 27.87 4.12
CA GLN A 80 -6.52 27.04 4.86
C GLN A 80 -5.79 26.28 5.97
N PRO A 81 -6.47 25.93 7.09
CA PRO A 81 -5.89 25.07 8.10
C PRO A 81 -5.65 23.66 7.56
N TYR A 82 -4.61 23.00 8.06
CA TYR A 82 -4.34 21.59 7.78
C TYR A 82 -4.42 20.81 9.10
N GLY A 83 -4.96 19.59 9.05
CA GLY A 83 -5.12 18.74 10.22
C GLY A 83 -4.37 17.43 10.06
N VAL A 84 -3.75 16.95 11.13
CA VAL A 84 -3.19 15.59 11.20
C VAL A 84 -3.92 14.85 12.33
N LEU A 85 -4.54 13.72 11.99
CA LEU A 85 -5.24 12.84 12.92
C LEU A 85 -4.36 11.64 13.26
N GLY A 86 -4.19 11.32 14.53
CA GLY A 86 -3.43 10.14 14.96
C GLY A 86 -3.54 9.89 16.45
N GLN A 87 -2.55 9.19 17.02
CA GLN A 87 -2.45 8.95 18.46
C GLN A 87 -1.10 9.42 19.01
N LEU A 88 -1.12 9.95 20.24
CA LEU A 88 0.09 10.35 20.97
C LEU A 88 0.40 9.30 22.03
N ASN A 89 1.66 8.88 22.12
CA ASN A 89 2.15 8.08 23.25
C ASN A 89 2.36 8.98 24.49
N ASP A 90 2.55 8.40 25.67
CA ASP A 90 2.72 9.12 26.95
C ASP A 90 3.88 10.15 26.96
N GLN A 91 4.78 10.09 25.98
CA GLN A 91 5.89 11.03 25.81
C GLN A 91 5.64 12.10 24.73
N ASN A 92 4.49 12.09 24.05
CA ASN A 92 4.17 12.93 22.87
C ASN A 92 5.22 12.86 21.76
N LYS A 93 6.00 11.77 21.67
CA LYS A 93 7.16 11.67 20.77
C LYS A 93 6.86 10.99 19.44
N GLN A 94 5.78 10.23 19.35
CA GLN A 94 5.44 9.50 18.15
C GLN A 94 3.98 9.73 17.82
N PHE A 95 3.76 10.24 16.61
CA PHE A 95 2.47 10.32 15.99
C PHE A 95 2.21 8.95 15.37
N LEU A 96 1.36 8.14 16.01
CA LEU A 96 0.98 6.84 15.47
C LEU A 96 -0.13 7.08 14.44
N LEU A 97 0.14 6.77 13.16
CA LEU A 97 -0.80 6.83 12.03
C LEU A 97 -1.26 5.43 11.62
#